data_AF-A0A8S0Q7R0-F1
#
_entry.id   AF-A0A8S0Q7R0-F1
#
_cell.length_a   1.000
_cell.length_b   1.000
_cell.length_c   1.000
_cell.angle_alpha   90.00
_cell.angle_beta   90.00
_cell.angle_gamma   90.00
#
_symmetry.space_group_name_H-M   'P 1'
#
loop_
_entity.id
_entity.type
_entity.pdbx_description
1 polymer ?
#
loop_
_entity_poly.entity_id
_entity_poly.type
_entity_poly.pdbx_seq_one_letter_code
_entity_poly.pdbx_strand_id
1 'polypeptide(L)'
;MHGGLSPDLHDLDQIRILLRPTDVPRSGLLCDLLWSDPSNEKGWRMSDKGVSYTFGSNKVAKFLMKNNLDLVCRGLEVVEDGYEFFADRQLVTIFSVPTFV
;
A
#
# COMPACT_ATOMS: atom_id res chain seq x y z
N MET A 1 0.39 -1.22 6.43
CA MET A 1 1.19 0.02 6.22
C MET A 1 0.23 1.20 6.00
N HIS A 2 0.69 2.44 5.78
CA HIS A 2 -0.24 3.57 5.55
C HIS A 2 -0.68 3.66 4.08
N GLY A 3 0.30 3.70 3.18
CA GLY A 3 0.16 3.60 1.73
C GLY A 3 -0.22 2.18 1.34
N GLY A 4 0.63 1.53 0.56
CA GLY A 4 0.43 0.14 0.20
C GLY A 4 1.75 -0.55 -0.10
N LEU A 5 1.75 -1.41 -1.12
CA LEU A 5 2.92 -2.19 -1.51
C LEU A 5 3.91 -1.34 -2.32
N SER A 6 5.15 -1.79 -2.40
CA SER A 6 6.19 -1.18 -3.24
C SER A 6 6.70 -2.19 -4.28
N PRO A 7 7.00 -1.77 -5.52
CA PRO A 7 7.76 -2.59 -6.46
C PRO A 7 9.16 -2.95 -5.94
N ASP A 8 9.73 -2.13 -5.05
CA ASP A 8 11.05 -2.32 -4.45
C ASP A 8 11.01 -3.18 -3.17
N LEU A 9 9.82 -3.56 -2.70
CA LEU A 9 9.65 -4.46 -1.55
C LEU A 9 9.77 -5.91 -2.02
N HIS A 10 10.98 -6.44 -1.91
CA HIS A 10 11.28 -7.83 -2.20
C HIS A 10 11.32 -8.69 -0.94
N ASP A 11 11.73 -8.14 0.20
CA ASP A 11 11.86 -8.82 1.47
C ASP A 11 11.41 -7.89 2.62
N LEU A 12 10.70 -8.44 3.62
CA LEU A 12 10.24 -7.65 4.76
C LEU A 12 11.39 -7.08 5.61
N ASP A 13 12.57 -7.70 5.57
CA ASP A 13 13.75 -7.21 6.27
C ASP A 13 14.27 -5.89 5.69
N GLN A 14 13.96 -5.58 4.41
CA GLN A 14 14.25 -4.26 3.83
C GLN A 14 13.56 -3.13 4.61
N ILE A 15 12.39 -3.40 5.21
CA ILE A 15 11.67 -2.43 6.05
C ILE A 15 12.38 -2.30 7.41
N ARG A 16 12.87 -3.41 7.97
CA ARG A 16 13.51 -3.43 9.30
C ARG A 16 14.82 -2.64 9.35
N ILE A 17 15.56 -2.63 8.24
CA ILE A 17 16.87 -1.98 8.13
C ILE A 17 16.80 -0.51 7.71
N LEU A 18 15.60 0.05 7.50
CA LEU A 18 15.45 1.48 7.23
C LEU A 18 16.02 2.28 8.40
N LEU A 19 17.02 3.12 8.10
CA LEU A 19 17.68 3.97 9.08
C LEU A 19 16.69 4.98 9.64
N ARG A 20 16.77 5.20 10.95
CA ARG A 20 15.94 6.15 11.68
C ARG A 20 16.84 7.04 12.55
N PRO A 21 16.64 8.37 12.58
CA PRO A 21 15.61 9.12 11.86
C PRO A 21 15.91 9.23 10.35
N THR A 22 14.86 9.38 9.54
CA THR A 22 14.97 9.66 8.10
C THR A 22 13.77 10.48 7.65
N ASP A 23 13.99 11.38 6.69
CA ASP A 23 12.89 12.00 5.94
C ASP A 23 12.30 11.01 4.93
N VAL A 24 11.09 11.29 4.48
CA VAL A 24 10.44 10.51 3.41
C VAL A 24 11.06 10.91 2.06
N PRO A 25 11.70 9.97 1.33
CA PRO A 25 12.28 10.27 0.03
C PRO A 25 11.19 10.54 -1.03
N ARG A 26 11.57 11.16 -2.15
CA ARG A 26 10.64 11.42 -3.28
C ARG A 26 10.21 10.14 -4.01
N SER A 27 10.97 9.07 -3.90
CA SER A 27 10.71 7.77 -4.55
C SER A 27 11.34 6.62 -3.77
N GLY A 28 11.00 5.40 -4.16
CA GLY A 28 11.53 4.16 -3.60
C GLY A 28 10.73 3.64 -2.42
N LEU A 29 11.23 2.56 -1.82
CA LEU A 29 10.52 1.75 -0.82
C LEU A 29 9.76 2.57 0.24
N LEU A 30 10.42 3.47 0.97
CA LEU A 30 9.76 4.23 2.04
C LEU A 30 8.66 5.17 1.50
N CYS A 31 8.87 5.78 0.33
CA CYS A 31 7.84 6.60 -0.32
C CYS A 31 6.61 5.74 -0.64
N ASP A 32 6.81 4.57 -1.25
CA ASP A 32 5.72 3.70 -1.68
C ASP A 32 4.92 3.10 -0.51
N LEU A 33 5.59 2.70 0.57
CA LEU A 33 4.93 2.22 1.79
C LEU A 33 3.97 3.26 2.41
N LEU A 34 4.15 4.54 2.07
CA LEU A 34 3.35 5.66 2.55
C LEU A 34 2.34 6.17 1.52
N TRP A 35 2.63 6.06 0.22
CA TRP A 35 1.89 6.78 -0.82
C TRP A 35 1.29 5.93 -1.94
N SER A 36 1.56 4.62 -2.00
CA SER A 36 0.97 3.77 -3.05
C SER A 36 -0.50 3.40 -2.74
N ASP A 37 -1.27 3.13 -3.80
CA ASP A 37 -2.71 2.83 -3.73
C ASP A 37 -3.10 1.55 -4.49
N PRO A 38 -4.10 0.78 -4.03
CA PRO A 38 -4.67 -0.30 -4.81
C PRO A 38 -5.39 0.23 -6.06
N SER A 39 -5.44 -0.56 -7.13
CA SER A 39 -6.17 -0.24 -8.36
C SER A 39 -6.81 -1.47 -8.97
N ASN A 40 -7.91 -1.28 -9.70
CA ASN A 40 -8.56 -2.34 -10.48
C ASN A 40 -7.69 -2.83 -11.66
N GLU A 41 -6.66 -2.07 -12.01
CA GLU A 41 -5.72 -2.45 -13.06
C GLU A 41 -4.68 -3.47 -12.56
N LYS A 42 -4.42 -4.50 -13.37
CA LYS A 42 -3.40 -5.51 -13.06
C LYS A 42 -2.00 -4.91 -13.13
N GLY A 43 -1.14 -5.32 -12.20
CA GLY A 43 0.28 -4.96 -12.24
C GLY A 43 0.63 -3.74 -11.40
N TRP A 44 1.69 -3.05 -11.82
CA TRP A 44 2.12 -1.76 -11.26
C TRP A 44 1.89 -0.67 -12.29
N ARG A 45 1.45 0.50 -11.88
CA ARG A 45 1.40 1.71 -12.72
C ARG A 45 1.86 2.92 -11.94
N MET A 46 2.34 3.96 -12.62
CA MET A 46 2.57 5.24 -11.95
C MET A 46 1.24 5.81 -11.47
N SER A 47 1.25 6.41 -10.28
CA SER A 47 0.07 7.08 -9.74
C SER A 47 -0.20 8.40 -10.44
N ASP A 48 -1.46 8.69 -10.71
CA ASP A 48 -1.91 9.99 -11.23
C ASP A 48 -1.70 11.13 -10.21
N LYS A 49 -1.43 10.80 -8.94
CA LYS A 49 -1.05 11.75 -7.89
C LYS A 49 0.37 12.31 -8.09
N GLY A 50 1.14 11.79 -9.06
CA GLY A 50 2.52 12.20 -9.32
C GLY A 50 3.53 11.71 -8.28
N VAL A 51 3.12 10.83 -7.37
CA VAL A 51 3.98 10.21 -6.35
C VAL A 51 3.66 8.72 -6.26
N SER A 52 4.70 7.89 -6.17
CA SER A 52 4.59 6.44 -6.05
C SER A 52 3.79 5.77 -7.20
N TYR A 53 3.18 4.61 -6.90
CA TYR A 53 2.56 3.68 -7.83
C TYR A 53 1.15 3.30 -7.38
N THR A 54 0.34 2.85 -8.33
CA THR A 54 -0.83 2.03 -8.06
C THR A 54 -0.53 0.55 -8.30
N PHE A 55 -1.26 -0.33 -7.61
CA PHE A 55 -1.05 -1.78 -7.69
C PHE A 55 -2.33 -2.62 -7.74
N GLY A 56 -2.32 -3.62 -8.62
CA GLY A 56 -3.45 -4.53 -8.79
C GLY A 56 -3.59 -5.61 -7.72
N SER A 57 -4.76 -6.27 -7.70
CA SER A 57 -5.05 -7.40 -6.82
C SER A 57 -4.04 -8.54 -6.95
N ASN A 58 -3.49 -8.75 -8.15
CA ASN A 58 -2.44 -9.73 -8.40
C ASN A 58 -1.13 -9.45 -7.63
N LYS A 59 -0.84 -8.18 -7.33
CA LYS A 59 0.32 -7.80 -6.50
C LYS A 59 0.05 -8.08 -5.02
N VAL A 60 -1.17 -7.84 -4.56
CA VAL A 60 -1.63 -8.20 -3.20
C VAL A 60 -1.50 -9.70 -2.97
N ALA A 61 -2.15 -10.52 -3.82
CA ALA A 61 -2.12 -11.97 -3.67
C ALA A 61 -0.69 -12.54 -3.70
N LYS A 62 0.16 -12.06 -4.62
CA LYS A 62 1.55 -12.49 -4.72
C LYS A 62 2.35 -12.11 -3.46
N PHE A 63 2.15 -10.90 -2.94
CA PHE A 63 2.83 -10.43 -1.74
C PHE A 63 2.45 -11.27 -0.51
N LEU A 64 1.16 -11.51 -0.31
CA LEU A 64 0.64 -12.29 0.81
C LEU A 64 1.13 -13.73 0.77
N MET A 65 1.01 -14.40 -0.38
CA MET A 65 1.49 -15.76 -0.57
C MET A 65 3.00 -15.87 -0.32
N LYS A 66 3.79 -14.92 -0.82
CA LYS A 66 5.26 -14.93 -0.65
C LYS A 66 5.67 -14.82 0.82
N ASN A 67 4.95 -14.02 1.60
CA ASN A 67 5.32 -13.70 2.98
C ASN A 67 4.53 -14.51 4.03
N ASN A 68 3.72 -15.48 3.59
CA ASN A 68 2.85 -16.28 4.46
C ASN A 68 1.96 -15.39 5.35
N LEU A 69 1.27 -14.44 4.72
CA LEU A 69 0.35 -13.49 5.37
C LEU A 69 -1.06 -13.64 4.78
N ASP A 70 -2.07 -13.29 5.57
CA ASP A 70 -3.48 -13.43 5.16
C ASP A 70 -4.10 -12.12 4.65
N LEU A 71 -3.66 -10.97 5.17
CA LEU A 71 -4.33 -9.68 4.97
C LEU A 71 -3.34 -8.52 4.94
N VAL A 72 -3.52 -7.61 3.98
CA VAL A 72 -2.92 -6.27 4.01
C VAL A 72 -3.92 -5.29 4.63
N CYS A 73 -3.54 -4.67 5.74
CA CYS A 73 -4.29 -3.55 6.32
C CYS A 73 -3.61 -2.22 5.98
N ARG A 74 -4.37 -1.28 5.43
CA ARG A 74 -3.87 0.04 5.01
C ARG A 74 -4.80 1.21 5.35
N GLY A 75 -4.35 2.44 5.09
CA GLY A 75 -5.13 3.69 5.25
C GLY A 75 -5.10 4.58 4.00
N LEU A 76 -4.81 5.87 4.17
CA LEU A 76 -4.64 6.92 3.14
C LEU A 76 -5.88 7.32 2.34
N GLU A 77 -6.68 6.38 1.85
CA GLU A 77 -7.84 6.67 1.01
C GLU A 77 -9.11 6.85 1.83
N VAL A 78 -9.89 7.88 1.49
CA VAL A 78 -11.21 8.12 2.06
C VAL A 78 -12.17 7.10 1.47
N VAL A 79 -12.87 6.37 2.34
CA VAL A 79 -13.86 5.34 1.96
C VAL A 79 -15.16 5.59 2.71
N GLU A 80 -16.30 5.37 2.06
CA GLU A 80 -17.63 5.82 2.50
C GLU A 80 -17.99 5.31 3.91
N ASP A 81 -17.81 4.00 4.15
CA ASP A 81 -18.14 3.36 5.43
C ASP A 81 -16.98 3.37 6.44
N GLY A 82 -15.91 4.13 6.17
CA GLY A 82 -14.69 4.13 6.97
C GLY A 82 -13.83 2.86 6.84
N TYR A 83 -14.28 1.87 6.07
CA TYR A 83 -13.46 0.75 5.61
C TYR A 83 -13.92 0.24 4.25
N GLU A 84 -13.01 -0.36 3.48
CA GLU A 84 -13.33 -1.01 2.20
C GLU A 84 -12.42 -2.21 1.96
N PHE A 85 -12.99 -3.30 1.43
CA PHE A 85 -12.22 -4.49 1.04
C PHE A 85 -11.85 -4.46 -0.44
N PHE A 86 -10.64 -4.93 -0.73
CA PHE A 86 -10.10 -5.11 -2.08
C PHE A 86 -9.46 -6.50 -2.23
N ALA A 87 -9.22 -6.92 -3.48
CA ALA A 87 -8.53 -8.16 -3.84
C ALA A 87 -9.08 -9.40 -3.10
N ASP A 88 -10.34 -9.75 -3.33
CA ASP A 88 -10.99 -10.90 -2.68
C ASP A 88 -10.88 -10.86 -1.14
N ARG A 89 -11.03 -9.66 -0.57
CA ARG A 89 -10.91 -9.36 0.86
C ARG A 89 -9.51 -9.59 1.46
N GLN A 90 -8.49 -9.72 0.61
CA GLN A 90 -7.09 -9.84 1.03
C GLN A 90 -6.41 -8.49 1.31
N LEU A 91 -7.06 -7.37 0.99
CA LEU A 91 -6.67 -6.04 1.43
C LEU A 91 -7.86 -5.31 2.03
N VAL A 92 -7.62 -4.57 3.12
CA VAL A 92 -8.60 -3.66 3.71
C VAL A 92 -8.00 -2.27 3.84
N THR A 93 -8.74 -1.28 3.36
CA THR A 93 -8.51 0.14 3.62
C THR A 93 -9.34 0.53 4.84
N ILE A 94 -8.72 1.22 5.80
CA ILE A 94 -9.38 1.76 7.00
C ILE A 94 -9.16 3.27 7.03
N PHE A 95 -10.25 4.01 7.14
CA PHE A 95 -10.27 5.46 7.24
C PHE A 95 -11.05 5.89 8.47
N SER A 96 -10.35 6.47 9.45
CA SER A 96 -10.90 6.71 10.80
C SER A 96 -11.23 8.18 11.08
N VAL A 97 -11.25 9.04 10.07
CA VAL A 97 -11.66 10.44 10.21
C VAL A 97 -13.12 10.57 9.76
N PRO A 98 -14.10 10.51 10.67
CA PRO A 98 -15.50 10.69 10.27
C PRO A 98 -15.69 12.11 9.71
N THR A 99 -16.56 12.25 8.70
CA THR A 99 -16.90 13.55 8.07
C THR A 99 -15.76 14.27 7.35
N PHE A 100 -14.78 13.53 6.83
CA PHE A 100 -13.78 14.11 5.93
C PHE A 100 -14.46 14.69 4.67
N VAL A 101 -14.20 15.97 4.40
CA VAL A 101 -14.78 16.76 3.31
C VAL A 101 -13.73 17.00 2.23
#